data_AF-A0A2R3WP69-F1
#
_entry.id   AF-A0A2R3WP69-F1
#
_cell.length_a   1.000
_cell.length_b   1.000
_cell.length_c   1.000
_cell.angle_alpha   90.00
_cell.angle_beta   90.00
_cell.angle_gamma   90.00
#
_symmetry.space_group_name_H-M   'P 1'
#
loop_
_entity.id
_entity.type
_entity.pdbx_description
1 polymer ?
#
loop_
_entity_poly.entity_id
_entity_poly.type
_entity_poly.pdbx_seq_one_letter_code
_entity_poly.pdbx_strand_id
1 'polypeptide(L)'
;GNFLLPLLLCLPDLNLPRLNALSAWLLLPSGISLIVSMVIGNTGLGWTFYPPLSNSIFSSGHGTDFLMFSLHLAGVSSILSSINFICTIYSTVYFNM
;
A
#
# COMPACT_ATOMS: atom_id res chain seq x y z
N GLY A 1 -9.05 -9.27 -2.00
CA GLY A 1 -9.72 -8.72 -0.81
C GLY A 1 -11.03 -8.07 -1.18
N ASN A 2 -10.98 -6.87 -1.77
CA ASN A 2 -12.16 -6.02 -1.98
C ASN A 2 -13.37 -6.69 -2.66
N PHE A 3 -13.16 -7.54 -3.66
CA PHE A 3 -14.25 -8.20 -4.38
C PHE A 3 -14.75 -9.48 -3.69
N LEU A 4 -13.83 -10.36 -3.29
CA LEU A 4 -14.17 -11.67 -2.74
C LEU A 4 -14.74 -11.60 -1.33
N LEU A 5 -14.29 -10.65 -0.50
CA LEU A 5 -14.67 -10.60 0.91
C LEU A 5 -16.16 -10.27 1.11
N PRO A 6 -16.76 -9.26 0.45
CA PRO A 6 -18.21 -9.05 0.49
C PRO A 6 -19.00 -10.22 -0.09
N LEU A 7 -18.54 -10.79 -1.20
CA LEU A 7 -19.20 -11.92 -1.86
C LEU A 7 -19.30 -13.14 -0.94
N LEU A 8 -18.22 -13.50 -0.26
CA LEU A 8 -18.17 -14.63 0.67
C LEU A 8 -18.99 -14.38 1.95
N LEU A 9 -19.17 -13.12 2.34
CA LEU A 9 -19.96 -12.72 3.50
C LEU A 9 -21.43 -12.39 3.14
N CYS A 10 -21.83 -12.56 1.87
CA CYS A 10 -23.14 -12.16 1.34
C CYS A 10 -23.50 -10.68 1.64
N LEU A 11 -22.50 -9.81 1.64
CA LEU A 11 -22.67 -8.37 1.81
C LEU A 11 -22.75 -7.66 0.46
N PRO A 12 -23.54 -6.58 0.33
CA PRO A 12 -23.59 -5.77 -0.88
C PRO A 12 -22.28 -4.99 -1.11
N ASP A 13 -21.58 -4.59 -0.03
CA ASP A 13 -20.35 -3.80 -0.09
C ASP A 13 -19.53 -3.92 1.22
N LEU A 14 -18.33 -3.34 1.22
CA LEU A 14 -17.51 -3.18 2.44
C LEU A 14 -18.04 -2.05 3.34
N ASN A 15 -17.71 -2.12 4.63
CA ASN A 15 -18.23 -1.23 5.68
C ASN A 15 -17.66 0.19 5.60
N LEU A 16 -16.41 0.35 5.16
CA LEU A 16 -15.76 1.65 4.97
C LEU A 16 -15.46 1.92 3.48
N PRO A 17 -16.48 2.17 2.63
CA PRO A 17 -16.30 2.28 1.18
C PRO A 17 -15.45 3.49 0.77
N ARG A 18 -15.53 4.62 1.49
CA ARG A 18 -14.69 5.80 1.20
C ARG A 18 -13.22 5.56 1.52
N LEU A 19 -12.94 4.85 2.61
CA LEU A 19 -11.59 4.47 3.01
C LEU A 19 -11.00 3.46 2.03
N ASN A 20 -11.83 2.56 1.51
CA ASN A 20 -11.46 1.67 0.41
C ASN A 20 -11.04 2.45 -0.85
N ALA A 21 -11.85 3.44 -1.26
CA ALA A 21 -11.52 4.28 -2.41
C ALA A 21 -10.20 5.03 -2.19
N LEU A 22 -10.00 5.63 -1.01
CA LEU A 22 -8.73 6.29 -0.67
C LEU A 22 -7.54 5.32 -0.76
N SER A 23 -7.68 4.09 -0.25
CA SER A 23 -6.62 3.08 -0.35
C SER A 23 -6.24 2.76 -1.80
N ALA A 24 -7.22 2.65 -2.70
CA ALA A 24 -6.97 2.44 -4.12
C ALA A 24 -6.31 3.67 -4.78
N TRP A 25 -6.73 4.88 -4.39
CA TRP A 25 -6.16 6.11 -4.93
C TRP A 25 -4.71 6.35 -4.51
N LEU A 26 -4.30 5.90 -3.32
CA LEU A 26 -2.90 6.00 -2.87
C LEU A 26 -1.94 5.11 -3.67
N LEU A 27 -2.45 4.02 -4.26
CA LEU A 27 -1.64 3.12 -5.09
C LEU A 27 -1.22 3.75 -6.43
N LEU A 28 -1.98 4.72 -6.95
CA LEU A 28 -1.64 5.41 -8.18
C LEU A 28 -0.37 6.28 -8.01
N PRO A 29 -0.29 7.22 -7.04
CA PRO A 29 0.93 7.94 -6.72
C PRO A 29 2.09 7.05 -6.27
N SER A 30 1.82 5.94 -5.56
CA SER A 30 2.88 4.98 -5.22
C SER A 30 3.45 4.31 -6.46
N GLY A 31 2.61 3.88 -7.40
CA GLY A 31 3.04 3.30 -8.67
C GLY A 31 3.84 4.29 -9.52
N ILE A 32 3.40 5.55 -9.60
CA ILE A 32 4.10 6.60 -10.35
C ILE A 32 5.49 6.85 -9.73
N SER A 33 5.57 7.01 -8.40
CA SER A 33 6.87 7.19 -7.72
C SER A 33 7.80 6.00 -7.89
N LEU A 34 7.28 4.77 -7.94
CA LEU A 34 8.06 3.58 -8.24
C LEU A 34 8.62 3.61 -9.67
N ILE A 35 7.80 3.96 -10.66
CA ILE A 35 8.26 4.07 -12.06
C ILE A 35 9.33 5.17 -12.19
N VAL A 36 9.10 6.33 -11.57
CA VAL A 36 10.07 7.43 -11.54
C VAL A 36 11.39 6.97 -10.90
N SER A 37 11.34 6.17 -9.83
CA SER A 37 12.54 5.60 -9.20
C SER A 37 13.36 4.73 -10.16
N MET A 38 12.70 3.94 -11.01
CA MET A 38 13.37 3.06 -11.99
C MET A 38 13.98 3.87 -13.14
N VAL A 39 13.34 4.97 -13.55
CA VAL A 39 13.85 5.85 -14.62
C VAL A 39 15.07 6.66 -14.15
N ILE A 40 15.05 7.16 -12.91
CA ILE A 40 16.17 7.92 -12.33
C ILE A 40 17.37 7.01 -12.03
N GLY A 41 17.14 5.74 -11.71
CA GLY A 41 18.19 4.76 -11.44
C GLY A 41 18.75 4.82 -10.00
N ASN A 42 19.83 4.08 -9.75
CA ASN A 42 20.45 3.90 -8.41
C ASN A 42 19.58 3.20 -7.34
N THR A 43 18.53 2.48 -7.74
CA THR A 43 17.63 1.73 -6.84
C THR A 43 18.03 0.27 -6.58
N GLY A 44 19.16 -0.18 -7.15
CA GLY A 44 19.64 -1.57 -7.15
C GLY A 44 20.23 -2.08 -5.83
N LEU A 45 19.65 -1.70 -4.69
CA LEU A 45 20.14 -2.03 -3.34
C LEU A 45 19.50 -3.30 -2.76
N GLY A 46 18.61 -3.93 -3.51
CA GLY A 46 17.74 -5.02 -3.03
C GLY A 46 16.47 -4.48 -2.35
N TRP A 47 15.53 -5.38 -2.07
CA TRP A 47 14.21 -5.04 -1.50
C TRP A 47 14.23 -4.70 -0.01
N THR A 48 15.33 -4.97 0.69
CA THR A 48 15.46 -4.82 2.15
C THR A 48 15.98 -3.45 2.61
N PHE A 49 16.54 -2.64 1.72
CA PHE A 49 17.09 -1.30 2.05
C PHE A 49 18.04 -1.32 3.24
N TYR A 50 19.13 -2.09 3.16
CA TYR A 50 20.12 -2.12 4.23
C TYR A 50 20.72 -0.74 4.49
N PRO A 51 20.73 -0.24 5.75
CA PRO A 51 21.18 1.11 6.09
C PRO A 51 22.54 1.54 5.54
N PRO A 52 23.61 0.70 5.56
CA PRO A 52 24.89 1.13 5.01
C PRO A 52 24.85 1.32 3.49
N LEU A 53 24.09 0.50 2.77
CA LEU A 53 24.05 0.52 1.31
C LEU A 53 23.05 1.55 0.76
N SER A 54 21.99 1.85 1.52
CA SER A 54 21.01 2.89 1.18
C SER A 54 21.44 4.30 1.62
N ASN A 55 22.65 4.45 2.16
CA ASN A 55 23.16 5.76 2.52
C ASN A 55 23.63 6.53 1.27
N SER A 56 23.62 7.86 1.34
CA SER A 56 23.95 8.77 0.21
C SER A 56 25.32 8.52 -0.43
N ILE A 57 26.24 7.88 0.30
CA ILE A 57 27.57 7.49 -0.17
C ILE A 57 27.49 6.39 -1.23
N PHE A 58 26.62 5.39 -1.04
CA PHE A 58 26.48 4.22 -1.90
C PHE A 58 25.30 4.34 -2.87
N SER A 59 24.28 5.13 -2.49
CA SER A 59 23.15 5.48 -3.35
C SER A 59 23.01 7.00 -3.47
N SER A 60 23.87 7.61 -4.27
CA SER A 60 23.90 9.07 -4.49
C SER A 60 22.76 9.61 -5.36
N GLY A 61 21.85 8.74 -5.83
CA GLY A 61 20.76 9.11 -6.72
C GLY A 61 19.41 9.22 -6.00
N HIS A 62 18.60 10.21 -6.41
CA HIS A 62 17.24 10.44 -5.90
C HIS A 62 16.26 9.28 -6.16
N GLY A 63 16.64 8.28 -6.98
CA GLY A 63 15.80 7.11 -7.23
C GLY A 63 15.50 6.34 -5.94
N THR A 64 16.46 6.24 -5.01
CA THR A 64 16.23 5.56 -3.73
C THR A 64 15.18 6.27 -2.87
N ASP A 65 15.18 7.61 -2.86
CA ASP A 65 14.20 8.43 -2.14
C ASP A 65 12.79 8.23 -2.71
N PHE A 66 12.65 8.23 -4.04
CA PHE A 66 11.36 7.98 -4.70
C PHE A 66 10.83 6.58 -4.43
N LEU A 67 11.72 5.58 -4.38
CA LEU A 67 11.36 4.21 -4.06
C LEU A 67 10.89 4.13 -2.59
N MET A 68 11.64 4.73 -1.65
CA MET A 68 11.24 4.77 -0.24
C MET A 68 9.87 5.44 -0.08
N PHE A 69 9.64 6.57 -0.74
CA PHE A 69 8.34 7.26 -0.71
C PHE A 69 7.21 6.40 -1.30
N SER A 70 7.47 5.70 -2.41
CA SER A 70 6.52 4.76 -3.02
C SER A 70 6.09 3.68 -2.03
N LEU A 71 7.05 3.04 -1.36
CA LEU A 71 6.76 1.98 -0.40
C LEU A 71 5.97 2.49 0.81
N HIS A 72 6.22 3.72 1.27
CA HIS A 72 5.42 4.32 2.34
C HIS A 72 3.97 4.51 1.91
N LEU A 73 3.72 5.05 0.72
CA LEU A 73 2.36 5.21 0.20
C LEU A 73 1.65 3.86 0.02
N ALA A 74 2.35 2.86 -0.52
CA ALA A 74 1.83 1.50 -0.62
C ALA A 74 1.53 0.90 0.77
N GLY A 75 2.39 1.16 1.77
CA GLY A 75 2.17 0.76 3.16
C GLY A 75 0.95 1.41 3.79
N VAL A 76 0.74 2.72 3.61
CA VAL A 76 -0.47 3.40 4.09
C VAL A 76 -1.72 2.84 3.40
N SER A 77 -1.64 2.59 2.09
CA SER A 77 -2.76 1.99 1.35
C SER A 77 -3.15 0.60 1.89
N SER A 78 -2.16 -0.23 2.26
CA SER A 78 -2.41 -1.58 2.78
C SER A 78 -2.96 -1.57 4.20
N ILE A 79 -2.47 -0.65 5.06
CA ILE A 79 -3.02 -0.44 6.41
C ILE A 79 -4.49 -0.03 6.32
N LEU A 80 -4.83 0.95 5.47
CA LEU A 80 -6.21 1.39 5.27
C LEU A 80 -7.11 0.23 4.78
N SER A 81 -6.66 -0.52 3.76
CA SER A 81 -7.41 -1.68 3.27
C SER A 81 -7.62 -2.75 4.36
N SER A 82 -6.59 -3.02 5.18
CA SER A 82 -6.67 -3.99 6.27
C SER A 82 -7.68 -3.58 7.36
N ILE A 83 -7.71 -2.30 7.74
CA ILE A 83 -8.70 -1.77 8.69
C ILE A 83 -10.12 -1.97 8.15
N ASN A 84 -10.34 -1.68 6.86
CA ASN A 84 -11.65 -1.91 6.25
C ASN A 84 -12.07 -3.38 6.30
N PHE A 85 -11.15 -4.32 5.99
CA PHE A 85 -11.45 -5.75 6.07
C PHE A 85 -11.74 -6.23 7.49
N ILE A 86 -10.96 -5.78 8.48
CA ILE A 86 -11.18 -6.13 9.88
C ILE A 86 -12.56 -5.61 10.32
N CYS A 87 -12.88 -4.33 10.03
CA CYS A 87 -14.18 -3.76 10.35
C CYS A 87 -15.34 -4.49 9.68
N THR A 88 -15.19 -4.94 8.42
CA THR A 88 -16.24 -5.71 7.74
C THR A 88 -16.47 -7.08 8.37
N ILE A 89 -15.40 -7.83 8.65
CA ILE A 89 -15.52 -9.17 9.24
C ILE A 89 -16.05 -9.06 10.66
N TYR A 90 -15.55 -8.11 11.44
CA TYR A 90 -16.00 -7.90 12.80
C TYR A 90 -17.48 -7.50 12.84
N SER A 91 -17.91 -6.60 11.94
CA SER A 91 -19.31 -6.21 11.82
C SER A 91 -20.20 -7.40 11.44
N THR A 92 -19.81 -8.27 10.52
CA THR A 92 -20.65 -9.42 10.17
C THR A 92 -20.74 -10.44 11.30
N VAL A 93 -19.64 -10.71 12.00
CA VAL A 93 -19.63 -11.69 13.09
C VAL A 93 -20.45 -11.23 14.30
N TYR A 94 -20.37 -9.95 14.67
CA TYR A 94 -21.00 -9.44 15.90
C TYR A 94 -22.37 -8.78 15.73
N PHE A 95 -22.72 -8.29 14.53
CA PHE A 95 -24.00 -7.61 14.28
C PHE A 95 -25.01 -8.44 13.47
N ASN A 96 -24.57 -9.49 12.76
CA ASN A 96 -25.48 -10.44 12.07
C ASN A 96 -25.70 -11.75 12.87
N MET A 97 -25.25 -11.79 14.13
CA MET A 97 -25.84 -12.63 15.20
C MET A 97 -26.84 -11.78 15.96
#